data_AF-A0A8B8LN35-F1
#
_entry.id   AF-A0A8B8LN35-F1
#
_cell.length_a   1.000
_cell.length_b   1.000
_cell.length_c   1.000
_cell.angle_alpha   90.00
_cell.angle_beta   90.00
_cell.angle_gamma   90.00
#
_symmetry.space_group_name_H-M   'P 1'
#
loop_
_entity.id
_entity.type
_entity.pdbx_description
1 polymer ?
#
loop_
_entity_poly.entity_id
_entity_poly.type
_entity_poly.pdbx_seq_one_letter_code
_entity_poly.pdbx_strand_id
1 'polypeptide(L)'
;MVISDESGVPRMKGNFRAKFICFIFGLGSLAGLNSLWTMGDYYYKLFPRYHPLRVFTLIYQPFALVITIILVHYESRINTRMRNLTGYTLFFTGSLIVLILDIATSGKGGIGCYIGLCALSACFGIAHSHVQGGMAGDLSLMCADFIQSFLAGITAAGALASVLRLVTKASFEKSDNGLRKGALLSFAISTFFQFLCIILYAIYFPKLSIVKYYRSKAALEGSKTVSADLAAAGIQNMTSQQVGFEANQQERLSNKQLFIQNLDYAADLFLIHVLTLSIVPGFLYEDTGSHKLGTWYQLVLITMYNIFHLISTYIPLIKCLKLESRKRLLIATLSRFLLIPAFYFTAKYGGQGWMILLVSFLGLTNGYLTVCIYTVAPIGYKGPEQNALGNLLSLGLMSGIFAGVALDWLWLIGNSENF
;
A
#
# COMPACT_ATOMS: atom_id res chain seq x y z
N MET A 1 9.02 13.83 35.75
CA MET A 1 7.67 13.32 36.04
C MET A 1 6.97 13.12 34.71
N VAL A 2 6.84 11.87 34.27
CA VAL A 2 6.21 11.50 32.99
C VAL A 2 4.73 11.26 33.30
N ILE A 3 3.85 12.09 32.74
CA ILE A 3 2.41 11.89 32.85
C ILE A 3 2.02 10.84 31.80
N SER A 4 1.61 9.67 32.27
CA SER A 4 1.05 8.59 31.46
C SER A 4 -0.45 8.79 31.28
N ASP A 5 -0.94 8.76 30.05
CA ASP A 5 -2.36 8.49 29.77
C ASP A 5 -2.64 6.99 30.01
N GLU A 6 -3.92 6.64 30.19
CA GLU A 6 -4.47 5.31 30.51
C GLU A 6 -4.02 4.14 29.59
N SER A 7 -3.21 4.40 28.56
CA SER A 7 -2.60 3.40 27.67
C SER A 7 -1.11 3.12 27.93
N GLY A 8 -0.50 3.70 28.97
CA GLY A 8 0.91 3.41 29.34
C GLY A 8 1.97 3.91 28.33
N VAL A 9 1.58 4.72 27.34
CA VAL A 9 2.53 5.27 26.35
C VAL A 9 3.09 6.59 26.89
N PRO A 10 4.41 6.72 27.12
CA PRO A 10 5.00 7.97 27.56
C PRO A 10 4.75 9.04 26.50
N ARG A 11 4.33 10.24 26.90
CA ARG A 11 4.15 11.41 26.03
C ARG A 11 5.51 11.88 25.51
N MET A 12 6.12 11.10 24.61
CA MET A 12 7.46 11.34 24.09
C MET A 12 7.42 12.46 23.04
N LYS A 13 8.32 13.44 23.20
CA LYS A 13 8.61 14.46 22.18
C LYS A 13 8.86 13.77 20.83
N GLY A 14 8.16 14.18 19.77
CA GLY A 14 8.38 13.69 18.41
C GLY A 14 7.30 12.77 17.83
N ASN A 15 6.23 12.45 18.58
CA ASN A 15 5.12 11.62 18.09
C ASN A 15 4.54 12.16 16.75
N PHE A 16 4.20 13.45 16.68
CA PHE A 16 3.68 14.06 15.45
C PHE A 16 4.67 13.98 14.28
N ARG A 17 5.96 14.19 14.52
CA ARG A 17 7.01 14.08 13.49
C ARG A 17 7.12 12.65 12.96
N ALA A 18 7.04 11.66 13.86
CA ALA A 18 7.06 10.24 13.47
C ALA A 18 5.83 9.88 12.62
N LYS A 19 4.62 10.30 13.01
CA LYS A 19 3.39 10.10 12.23
C LYS A 19 3.50 10.71 10.83
N PHE A 20 3.97 11.96 10.74
CA PHE A 20 4.17 12.63 9.46
C PHE A 20 5.18 11.90 8.57
N ILE A 21 6.31 11.45 9.13
CA ILE A 21 7.30 10.65 8.38
C ILE A 21 6.70 9.31 7.92
N CYS A 22 5.91 8.63 8.76
CA CYS A 22 5.21 7.39 8.38
C CYS A 22 4.23 7.63 7.22
N PHE A 23 3.52 8.77 7.22
CA PHE A 23 2.67 9.16 6.11
C PHE A 23 3.46 9.35 4.81
N ILE A 24 4.62 10.01 4.85
CA ILE A 24 5.48 10.17 3.67
C ILE A 24 5.99 8.81 3.17
N PHE A 25 6.36 7.90 4.07
CA PHE A 25 6.73 6.53 3.72
C PHE A 25 5.64 5.78 2.95
N GLY A 26 4.39 5.86 3.42
CA GLY A 26 3.26 5.28 2.71
C GLY A 26 3.00 5.94 1.36
N LEU A 27 3.12 7.27 1.29
CA LEU A 27 2.95 8.02 0.05
C LEU A 27 3.98 7.57 -1.01
N GLY A 28 5.26 7.50 -0.62
CA GLY A 28 6.35 7.14 -1.52
C GLY A 28 6.34 5.67 -1.97
N SER A 29 5.75 4.75 -1.19
CA SER A 29 5.70 3.33 -1.53
C SER A 29 4.72 3.00 -2.67
N LEU A 30 3.72 3.86 -2.91
CA LEU A 30 2.71 3.62 -3.95
C LEU A 30 2.64 4.71 -5.03
N ALA A 31 3.28 5.88 -4.83
CA ALA A 31 3.22 7.00 -5.78
C ALA A 31 3.65 6.62 -7.22
N GLY A 32 4.78 5.91 -7.37
CA GLY A 32 5.29 5.52 -8.68
C GLY A 32 4.37 4.53 -9.41
N LEU A 33 3.82 3.55 -8.68
CA LEU A 33 2.90 2.56 -9.23
C LEU A 33 1.56 3.18 -9.62
N ASN A 34 1.01 4.06 -8.77
CA ASN A 34 -0.19 4.80 -9.10
C ASN A 34 0.02 5.73 -10.30
N SER A 35 1.20 6.33 -10.45
CA SER A 35 1.54 7.11 -11.64
C SER A 35 1.56 6.25 -12.91
N LEU A 36 2.10 5.03 -12.83
CA LEU A 36 2.10 4.06 -13.94
C LEU A 36 0.67 3.69 -14.37
N TRP A 37 -0.20 3.37 -13.42
CA TRP A 37 -1.58 2.97 -13.73
C TRP A 37 -2.47 4.12 -14.18
N THR A 38 -2.35 5.29 -13.55
CA THR A 38 -3.23 6.43 -13.82
C THR A 38 -2.93 7.08 -15.19
N MET A 39 -1.71 6.90 -15.70
CA MET A 39 -1.28 7.36 -17.03
C MET A 39 -1.51 6.33 -18.13
N GLY A 40 -2.50 5.45 -17.96
CA GLY A 40 -2.80 4.37 -18.91
C GLY A 40 -2.98 4.82 -20.35
N ASP A 41 -3.69 5.92 -20.56
CA ASP A 41 -3.94 6.49 -21.89
C ASP A 41 -2.67 6.96 -22.59
N TYR A 42 -1.67 7.43 -21.83
CA TYR A 42 -0.34 7.69 -22.38
C TYR A 42 0.30 6.41 -22.93
N TYR A 43 0.25 5.33 -22.15
CA TYR A 43 0.84 4.05 -22.57
C TYR A 43 0.07 3.37 -23.71
N TYR A 44 -1.25 3.48 -23.75
CA TYR A 44 -2.05 2.99 -24.88
C TYR A 44 -1.76 3.76 -26.17
N LYS A 45 -1.50 5.07 -26.08
CA LYS A 45 -1.02 5.87 -27.23
C LYS A 45 0.38 5.43 -27.69
N LEU A 46 1.25 5.09 -26.74
CA LEU A 46 2.63 4.69 -27.02
C LEU A 46 2.74 3.26 -27.59
N PHE A 47 1.85 2.37 -27.17
CA PHE A 47 1.85 0.94 -27.48
C PHE A 47 0.46 0.46 -27.94
N PRO A 48 -0.06 0.94 -29.07
CA PRO A 48 -1.44 0.68 -29.49
C PRO A 48 -1.73 -0.79 -29.82
N ARG A 49 -0.70 -1.58 -30.12
CA ARG A 49 -0.81 -3.03 -30.40
C ARG A 49 -0.77 -3.91 -29.15
N TYR A 50 -0.63 -3.33 -27.96
CA TYR A 50 -0.50 -4.04 -26.69
C TYR A 50 -1.53 -3.53 -25.68
N HIS A 51 -1.74 -4.29 -24.60
CA HIS A 51 -2.53 -3.86 -23.45
C HIS A 51 -1.62 -3.53 -22.25
N PRO A 52 -0.88 -2.40 -22.28
CA PRO A 52 0.20 -2.10 -21.33
C PRO A 52 -0.25 -2.18 -19.88
N LEU A 53 -1.38 -1.58 -19.51
CA LEU A 53 -1.84 -1.59 -18.11
C LEU A 53 -2.14 -3.00 -17.58
N ARG A 54 -2.74 -3.86 -18.41
CA ARG A 54 -3.03 -5.25 -18.06
C ARG A 54 -1.73 -6.05 -17.93
N VAL A 55 -0.82 -5.91 -18.89
CA VAL A 55 0.46 -6.63 -18.89
C VAL A 55 1.36 -6.18 -17.73
N PHE A 56 1.47 -4.88 -17.48
CA PHE A 56 2.25 -4.37 -16.34
C PHE A 56 1.70 -4.95 -15.03
N THR A 57 0.39 -4.97 -14.84
CA THR A 57 -0.21 -5.54 -13.62
C THR A 57 0.04 -7.05 -13.50
N LEU A 58 -0.09 -7.79 -14.61
CA LEU A 58 0.17 -9.24 -14.66
C LEU A 58 1.63 -9.60 -14.38
N ILE A 59 2.58 -8.73 -14.71
CA ILE A 59 4.00 -8.91 -14.38
C ILE A 59 4.29 -8.49 -12.95
N TYR A 60 3.80 -7.31 -12.54
CA TYR A 60 4.02 -6.76 -11.21
C TYR A 60 3.57 -7.71 -10.09
N GLN A 61 2.35 -8.24 -10.21
CA GLN A 61 1.67 -8.88 -9.10
C GLN A 61 2.28 -10.23 -8.66
N PRO A 62 2.66 -11.16 -9.57
CA PRO A 62 3.34 -12.39 -9.18
C PRO A 62 4.68 -12.14 -8.51
N PHE A 63 5.50 -11.22 -9.04
CA PHE A 63 6.77 -10.83 -8.41
C PHE A 63 6.52 -10.26 -7.02
N ALA A 64 5.52 -9.40 -6.87
CA ALA A 64 5.19 -8.84 -5.58
C ALA A 64 4.78 -9.94 -4.58
N LEU A 65 3.91 -10.87 -4.98
CA LEU A 65 3.45 -11.97 -4.12
C LEU A 65 4.58 -12.93 -3.73
N VAL A 66 5.36 -13.41 -4.71
CA VAL A 66 6.48 -14.36 -4.48
C VAL A 66 7.51 -13.76 -3.53
N ILE A 67 7.93 -12.52 -3.76
CA ILE A 67 8.88 -11.83 -2.87
C ILE A 67 8.28 -11.63 -1.48
N THR A 68 6.98 -11.33 -1.37
CA THR A 68 6.32 -11.21 -0.07
C THR A 68 6.37 -12.52 0.71
N ILE A 69 6.05 -13.65 0.06
CA ILE A 69 6.11 -14.99 0.67
C ILE A 69 7.53 -15.29 1.19
N ILE A 70 8.55 -15.04 0.36
CA ILE A 70 9.96 -15.24 0.74
C ILE A 70 10.32 -14.37 1.95
N LEU A 71 10.01 -13.08 1.91
CA LEU A 71 10.36 -12.14 2.98
C LEU A 71 9.61 -12.42 4.28
N VAL A 72 8.37 -12.91 4.23
CA VAL A 72 7.61 -13.33 5.42
C VAL A 72 8.19 -14.61 6.01
N HIS A 73 8.59 -15.57 5.17
CA HIS A 73 9.21 -16.81 5.63
C HIS A 73 10.55 -16.56 6.34
N TYR A 74 11.37 -15.64 5.81
CA TYR A 74 12.67 -15.28 6.38
C TYR A 74 12.66 -14.02 7.26
N GLU A 75 11.48 -13.53 7.65
CA GLU A 75 11.29 -12.24 8.34
C GLU A 75 12.23 -12.09 9.56
N SER A 76 12.30 -13.11 10.40
CA SER A 76 13.06 -13.06 11.66
C SER A 76 14.59 -13.01 11.46
N ARG A 77 15.07 -13.29 10.24
CA ARG A 77 16.49 -13.31 9.88
C ARG A 77 16.93 -12.05 9.13
N ILE A 78 15.99 -11.28 8.59
CA ILE A 78 16.28 -10.14 7.73
C ILE A 78 16.13 -8.84 8.54
N ASN A 79 17.13 -7.97 8.46
CA ASN A 79 17.05 -6.65 9.07
C ASN A 79 16.04 -5.76 8.35
N THR A 80 15.13 -5.15 9.11
CA THR A 80 14.09 -4.27 8.55
C THR A 80 14.70 -3.07 7.84
N ARG A 81 15.80 -2.52 8.37
CA ARG A 81 16.56 -1.44 7.74
C ARG A 81 16.97 -1.75 6.31
N MET A 82 17.57 -2.92 6.10
CA MET A 82 18.03 -3.36 4.77
C MET A 82 16.84 -3.47 3.84
N ARG A 83 15.78 -4.15 4.30
CA ARG A 83 14.57 -4.36 3.50
C ARG A 83 13.95 -3.04 3.04
N ASN A 84 13.73 -2.10 3.95
CA ASN A 84 13.09 -0.82 3.63
C ASN A 84 13.97 0.07 2.75
N LEU A 85 15.28 0.17 3.02
CA LEU A 85 16.19 0.96 2.18
C LEU A 85 16.34 0.36 0.77
N THR A 86 16.43 -0.96 0.65
CA THR A 86 16.46 -1.63 -0.66
C THR A 86 15.17 -1.35 -1.42
N GLY A 87 14.01 -1.49 -0.78
CA GLY A 87 12.71 -1.22 -1.39
C GLY A 87 12.56 0.22 -1.91
N TYR A 88 12.83 1.23 -1.06
CA TYR A 88 12.75 2.63 -1.49
C TYR A 88 13.80 3.00 -2.55
N THR A 89 15.01 2.43 -2.49
CA THR A 89 16.03 2.64 -3.52
C THR A 89 15.60 2.05 -4.86
N LEU A 90 15.01 0.84 -4.87
CA LEU A 90 14.47 0.25 -6.09
C LEU A 90 13.32 1.08 -6.66
N PHE A 91 12.43 1.59 -5.81
CA PHE A 91 11.37 2.50 -6.25
C PHE A 91 11.92 3.78 -6.88
N PHE A 92 12.87 4.44 -6.22
CA PHE A 92 13.51 5.66 -6.71
C PHE A 92 14.20 5.43 -8.05
N THR A 93 15.08 4.44 -8.11
CA THR A 93 15.83 4.10 -9.33
C THR A 93 14.89 3.68 -10.45
N GLY A 94 13.86 2.88 -10.14
CA GLY A 94 12.85 2.45 -11.13
C GLY A 94 12.10 3.63 -11.73
N SER A 95 11.58 4.54 -10.91
CA SER A 95 10.87 5.74 -11.39
C SER A 95 11.79 6.68 -12.17
N LEU A 96 13.05 6.83 -11.73
CA LEU A 96 14.05 7.61 -12.44
C LEU A 96 14.37 7.01 -13.82
N ILE A 97 14.49 5.68 -13.92
CA ILE A 97 14.69 5.00 -15.21
C ILE A 97 13.48 5.19 -16.11
N VAL A 98 12.24 5.17 -15.60
CA VAL A 98 11.04 5.48 -16.42
C VAL A 98 11.16 6.88 -17.04
N LEU A 99 11.56 7.89 -16.24
CA LEU A 99 11.78 9.26 -16.74
C LEU A 99 12.90 9.33 -17.79
N ILE A 100 14.04 8.69 -17.51
CA ILE A 100 15.18 8.65 -18.43
C ILE A 100 14.80 7.96 -19.74
N LEU A 101 14.10 6.83 -19.67
CA LEU A 101 13.65 6.08 -20.84
C LEU A 101 12.72 6.94 -21.70
N ASP A 102 11.77 7.64 -21.09
CA ASP A 102 10.87 8.55 -21.81
C ASP A 102 11.63 9.70 -22.50
N ILE A 103 12.56 10.34 -21.79
CA ILE A 103 13.36 11.46 -22.31
C ILE A 103 14.28 10.98 -23.44
N ALA A 104 15.03 9.91 -23.22
CA ALA A 104 16.00 9.36 -24.18
C ALA A 104 15.33 8.88 -25.47
N THR A 105 14.12 8.33 -25.37
CA THR A 105 13.35 7.88 -26.52
C THR A 105 12.51 9.00 -27.14
N SER A 106 12.50 10.19 -26.54
CA SER A 106 11.60 11.29 -26.90
C SER A 106 10.12 10.89 -26.87
N GLY A 107 9.75 9.96 -25.99
CA GLY A 107 8.41 9.36 -25.94
C GLY A 107 8.06 8.59 -27.22
N LYS A 108 9.05 8.11 -27.97
CA LYS A 108 8.84 7.18 -29.07
C LYS A 108 8.67 5.78 -28.48
N GLY A 109 7.60 5.11 -28.89
CA GLY A 109 7.30 3.76 -28.43
C GLY A 109 8.24 2.74 -29.06
N GLY A 110 7.76 1.50 -29.16
CA GLY A 110 8.52 0.40 -29.76
C GLY A 110 8.76 -0.73 -28.77
N ILE A 111 9.13 -1.89 -29.32
CA ILE A 111 9.22 -3.14 -28.55
C ILE A 111 10.26 -3.05 -27.43
N GLY A 112 11.42 -2.41 -27.67
CA GLY A 112 12.47 -2.25 -26.66
C GLY A 112 11.99 -1.44 -25.45
N CYS A 113 11.34 -0.30 -25.68
CA CYS A 113 10.75 0.54 -24.62
C CYS A 113 9.67 -0.22 -23.85
N TYR A 114 8.83 -0.99 -24.56
CA TYR A 114 7.79 -1.81 -23.95
C TYR A 114 8.36 -2.89 -23.03
N ILE A 115 9.37 -3.64 -23.50
CA ILE A 115 10.08 -4.65 -22.69
C ILE A 115 10.76 -3.99 -21.48
N GLY A 116 11.38 -2.82 -21.66
CA GLY A 116 11.96 -2.05 -20.58
C GLY A 116 10.94 -1.68 -19.48
N LEU A 117 9.76 -1.19 -19.87
CA LEU A 117 8.68 -0.89 -18.94
C LEU A 117 8.11 -2.15 -18.25
N CYS A 118 8.04 -3.27 -18.95
CA CYS A 118 7.67 -4.57 -18.35
C CYS A 118 8.68 -4.99 -17.26
N ALA A 119 9.98 -4.88 -17.53
CA ALA A 119 11.03 -5.17 -16.55
C ALA A 119 10.96 -4.21 -15.33
N LEU A 120 10.69 -2.92 -15.57
CA LEU A 120 10.50 -1.94 -14.49
C LEU A 120 9.25 -2.25 -13.66
N SER A 121 8.19 -2.77 -14.28
CA SER A 121 6.99 -3.20 -13.57
C SER A 121 7.28 -4.38 -12.62
N ALA A 122 8.09 -5.36 -13.05
CA ALA A 122 8.57 -6.42 -12.15
C ALA A 122 9.41 -5.84 -10.99
N CYS A 123 10.29 -4.88 -11.30
CA CYS A 123 11.11 -4.19 -10.29
C CYS A 123 10.24 -3.46 -9.25
N PHE A 124 9.17 -2.78 -9.68
CA PHE A 124 8.21 -2.17 -8.75
C PHE A 124 7.48 -3.20 -7.89
N GLY A 125 7.20 -4.40 -8.41
CA GLY A 125 6.64 -5.51 -7.63
C GLY A 125 7.58 -5.92 -6.50
N ILE A 126 8.86 -6.12 -6.82
CA ILE A 126 9.91 -6.45 -5.85
C ILE A 126 10.04 -5.33 -4.82
N ALA A 127 10.11 -4.07 -5.26
CA ALA A 127 10.24 -2.89 -4.40
C ALA A 127 9.06 -2.76 -3.42
N HIS A 128 7.84 -2.97 -3.92
CA HIS A 128 6.63 -2.90 -3.11
C HIS A 128 6.65 -3.93 -1.98
N SER A 129 7.00 -5.18 -2.27
CA SER A 129 7.03 -6.25 -1.27
C SER A 129 8.07 -6.02 -0.18
N HIS A 130 9.20 -5.40 -0.54
CA HIS A 130 10.20 -4.98 0.44
C HIS A 130 9.61 -3.95 1.40
N VAL A 131 9.07 -2.84 0.87
CA VAL A 131 8.55 -1.75 1.71
C VAL A 131 7.29 -2.16 2.47
N GLN A 132 6.31 -2.77 1.80
CA GLN A 132 4.99 -3.04 2.37
C GLN A 132 5.06 -3.93 3.59
N GLY A 133 5.73 -5.09 3.51
CA GLY A 133 5.87 -5.94 4.69
C GLY A 133 6.93 -5.44 5.68
N GLY A 134 7.99 -4.76 5.21
CA GLY A 134 9.03 -4.23 6.09
C GLY A 134 8.52 -3.12 7.00
N MET A 135 7.83 -2.14 6.42
CA MET A 135 7.15 -1.08 7.17
C MET A 135 5.97 -1.61 7.97
N ALA A 136 5.14 -2.51 7.42
CA ALA A 136 4.01 -3.05 8.17
C ALA A 136 4.46 -3.77 9.45
N GLY A 137 5.51 -4.59 9.38
CA GLY A 137 6.09 -5.22 10.56
C GLY A 137 6.69 -4.21 11.54
N ASP A 138 7.60 -3.34 11.08
CA ASP A 138 8.32 -2.41 11.96
C ASP A 138 7.38 -1.40 12.63
N LEU A 139 6.31 -0.98 11.97
CA LEU A 139 5.34 -0.07 12.58
C LEU A 139 4.36 -0.81 13.50
N SER A 140 4.10 -2.09 13.27
CA SER A 140 3.22 -2.91 14.13
C SER A 140 3.80 -3.13 15.53
N LEU A 141 5.13 -3.17 15.67
CA LEU A 141 5.80 -3.25 16.98
C LEU A 141 5.91 -1.90 17.72
N MET A 142 5.49 -0.80 17.08
CA MET A 142 5.54 0.55 17.66
C MET A 142 4.19 0.96 18.23
N CYS A 143 3.42 1.73 17.46
CA CYS A 143 2.14 2.28 17.88
C CYS A 143 1.15 2.22 16.71
N ALA A 144 -0.12 1.95 17.03
CA ALA A 144 -1.23 1.91 16.06
C ALA A 144 -1.29 3.19 15.20
N ASP A 145 -0.98 4.34 15.79
CA ASP A 145 -0.97 5.61 15.07
C ASP A 145 0.04 5.66 13.92
N PHE A 146 1.18 4.96 14.03
CA PHE A 146 2.23 4.99 13.03
C PHE A 146 1.86 4.14 11.82
N ILE A 147 1.40 2.90 12.05
CA ILE A 147 0.91 2.04 10.97
C ILE A 147 -0.32 2.66 10.29
N GLN A 148 -1.22 3.28 11.06
CA GLN A 148 -2.35 4.01 10.50
C GLN A 148 -1.90 5.20 9.63
N SER A 149 -0.90 5.98 10.08
CA SER A 149 -0.35 7.08 9.30
C SER A 149 0.31 6.59 8.00
N PHE A 150 1.00 5.45 8.05
CA PHE A 150 1.57 4.80 6.87
C PHE A 150 0.49 4.35 5.88
N LEU A 151 -0.56 3.68 6.35
CA LEU A 151 -1.69 3.28 5.52
C LEU A 151 -2.42 4.50 4.91
N ALA A 152 -2.59 5.58 5.69
CA ALA A 152 -3.11 6.85 5.18
C ALA A 152 -2.23 7.40 4.06
N GLY A 153 -0.90 7.34 4.20
CA GLY A 153 0.06 7.68 3.14
C GLY A 153 -0.14 6.88 1.85
N ILE A 154 -0.31 5.57 1.97
CA ILE A 154 -0.56 4.67 0.81
C ILE A 154 -1.83 5.10 0.06
N THR A 155 -2.92 5.33 0.80
CA THR A 155 -4.18 5.78 0.18
C THR A 155 -4.09 7.20 -0.40
N ALA A 156 -3.30 8.08 0.24
CA ALA A 156 -3.05 9.42 -0.25
C ALA A 156 -2.30 9.41 -1.58
N ALA A 157 -1.45 8.41 -1.84
CA ALA A 157 -0.76 8.28 -3.12
C ALA A 157 -1.76 8.06 -4.28
N GLY A 158 -2.82 7.28 -4.04
CA GLY A 158 -3.87 7.04 -5.05
C GLY A 158 -4.71 8.30 -5.30
N ALA A 159 -5.08 9.01 -4.22
CA ALA A 159 -5.78 10.28 -4.32
C ALA A 159 -4.95 11.34 -5.05
N LEU A 160 -3.66 11.48 -4.70
CA LEU A 160 -2.73 12.40 -5.34
C LEU A 160 -2.59 12.08 -6.84
N ALA A 161 -2.39 10.82 -7.21
CA ALA A 161 -2.31 10.42 -8.61
C ALA A 161 -3.59 10.75 -9.40
N SER A 162 -4.76 10.51 -8.80
CA SER A 162 -6.06 10.81 -9.42
C SER A 162 -6.27 12.33 -9.61
N VAL A 163 -5.96 13.13 -8.59
CA VAL A 163 -6.05 14.60 -8.68
C VAL A 163 -5.06 15.14 -9.71
N LEU A 164 -3.81 14.68 -9.69
CA LEU A 164 -2.81 15.05 -10.70
C LEU A 164 -3.30 14.69 -12.10
N ARG A 165 -3.97 13.55 -12.27
CA ARG A 165 -4.52 13.16 -13.56
C ARG A 165 -5.68 14.04 -14.01
N LEU A 166 -6.60 14.41 -13.12
CA LEU A 166 -7.66 15.37 -13.41
C LEU A 166 -7.10 16.72 -13.84
N VAL A 167 -6.13 17.25 -13.08
CA VAL A 167 -5.46 18.52 -13.37
C VAL A 167 -4.73 18.45 -14.69
N THR A 168 -3.90 17.42 -14.92
CA THR A 168 -3.13 17.29 -16.16
C THR A 168 -4.01 17.07 -17.38
N LYS A 169 -5.12 16.32 -17.25
CA LYS A 169 -6.10 16.19 -18.33
C LYS A 169 -6.72 17.55 -18.64
N ALA A 170 -7.17 18.31 -17.64
CA ALA A 170 -7.78 19.62 -17.86
C ALA A 170 -6.79 20.68 -18.40
N SER A 171 -5.56 20.71 -17.88
CA SER A 171 -4.55 21.71 -18.23
C SER A 171 -3.85 21.41 -19.56
N PHE A 172 -3.69 20.15 -19.93
CA PHE A 172 -2.93 19.75 -21.12
C PHE A 172 -3.77 19.20 -22.27
N GLU A 173 -5.11 19.20 -22.18
CA GLU A 173 -6.00 18.71 -23.24
C GLU A 173 -5.73 19.36 -24.60
N LYS A 174 -5.42 20.66 -24.60
CA LYS A 174 -5.13 21.45 -25.80
C LYS A 174 -3.63 21.60 -26.10
N SER A 175 -2.76 20.95 -25.34
CA SER A 175 -1.31 21.07 -25.48
C SER A 175 -0.74 19.93 -26.31
N ASP A 176 0.21 20.25 -27.20
CA ASP A 176 1.00 19.23 -27.87
C ASP A 176 1.71 18.34 -26.86
N ASN A 177 1.55 17.03 -27.04
CA ASN A 177 2.07 15.98 -26.14
C ASN A 177 1.61 16.12 -24.68
N GLY A 178 0.39 16.61 -24.45
CA GLY A 178 -0.16 16.80 -23.10
C GLY A 178 -0.12 15.57 -22.19
N LEU A 179 -0.41 14.39 -22.74
CA LEU A 179 -0.35 13.11 -21.99
C LEU A 179 1.07 12.79 -21.49
N ARG A 180 2.07 13.03 -22.35
CA ARG A 180 3.48 12.82 -22.01
C ARG A 180 3.93 13.78 -20.91
N LYS A 181 3.55 15.06 -21.01
CA LYS A 181 3.86 16.08 -19.97
C LYS A 181 3.22 15.69 -18.63
N GLY A 182 1.97 15.22 -18.64
CA GLY A 182 1.29 14.72 -17.45
C GLY A 182 1.99 13.52 -16.82
N ALA A 183 2.42 12.55 -17.65
CA ALA A 183 3.16 11.37 -17.21
C ALA A 183 4.51 11.76 -16.59
N LEU A 184 5.32 12.58 -17.27
CA LEU A 184 6.59 13.06 -16.76
C LEU A 184 6.44 13.81 -15.43
N LEU A 185 5.44 14.68 -15.30
CA LEU A 185 5.16 15.40 -14.05
C LEU A 185 4.85 14.43 -12.90
N SER A 186 4.02 13.40 -13.15
CA SER A 186 3.62 12.45 -12.10
C SER A 186 4.76 11.55 -11.66
N PHE A 187 5.59 11.08 -12.61
CA PHE A 187 6.79 10.32 -12.26
C PHE A 187 7.86 11.18 -11.58
N ALA A 188 8.00 12.46 -11.94
CA ALA A 188 8.92 13.39 -11.26
C ALA A 188 8.53 13.59 -9.79
N ILE A 189 7.23 13.82 -9.53
CA ILE A 189 6.69 13.93 -8.16
C ILE A 189 6.91 12.62 -7.38
N SER A 190 6.65 11.47 -8.01
CA SER A 190 6.86 10.16 -7.39
C SER A 190 8.33 9.93 -7.03
N THR A 191 9.24 10.28 -7.94
CA THR A 191 10.69 10.15 -7.76
C THR A 191 11.17 11.02 -6.60
N PHE A 192 10.67 12.25 -6.49
CA PHE A 192 10.96 13.14 -5.37
C PHE A 192 10.53 12.54 -4.02
N PHE A 193 9.29 12.05 -3.91
CA PHE A 193 8.83 11.44 -2.65
C PHE A 193 9.58 10.16 -2.29
N GLN A 194 9.94 9.34 -3.27
CA GLN A 194 10.73 8.13 -3.06
C GLN A 194 12.15 8.46 -2.56
N PHE A 195 12.80 9.47 -3.16
CA PHE A 195 14.10 9.95 -2.69
C PHE A 195 14.00 10.50 -1.26
N LEU A 196 12.95 11.28 -0.98
CA LEU A 196 12.67 11.78 0.37
C LEU A 196 12.49 10.63 1.37
N CYS A 197 11.81 9.53 0.99
CA CYS A 197 11.68 8.34 1.84
C CYS A 197 13.04 7.72 2.20
N ILE A 198 13.98 7.63 1.24
CA ILE A 198 15.33 7.14 1.51
C ILE A 198 16.03 8.00 2.56
N ILE A 199 16.02 9.33 2.38
CA ILE A 199 16.63 10.27 3.32
C ILE A 199 15.98 10.17 4.71
N LEU A 200 14.65 10.21 4.76
CA LEU A 200 13.90 10.16 6.01
C LEU A 200 14.15 8.86 6.77
N TYR A 201 14.15 7.71 6.08
CA TYR A 201 14.37 6.40 6.70
C TYR A 201 15.82 6.20 7.13
N ALA A 202 16.78 6.60 6.29
CA ALA A 202 18.20 6.40 6.57
C ALA A 202 18.68 7.27 7.75
N ILE A 203 18.25 8.53 7.81
CA ILE A 203 18.87 9.56 8.65
C ILE A 203 17.96 10.00 9.81
N TYR A 204 16.68 10.29 9.55
CA TYR A 204 15.83 11.01 10.51
C TYR A 204 15.00 10.06 11.39
N PHE A 205 14.34 9.07 10.78
CA PHE A 205 13.42 8.16 11.47
C PHE A 205 14.09 7.39 12.64
N PRO A 206 15.30 6.80 12.49
CA PRO A 206 15.97 6.09 13.58
C PRO A 206 16.41 7.01 14.73
N LYS A 207 16.52 8.33 14.49
CA LYS A 207 16.96 9.31 15.49
C LYS A 207 15.83 9.79 16.40
N LEU A 208 14.56 9.52 16.07
CA LEU A 208 13.42 9.91 16.87
C LEU A 208 13.38 9.12 18.19
N SER A 209 13.22 9.81 19.32
CA SER A 209 13.20 9.20 20.66
C SER A 209 12.14 8.11 20.79
N ILE A 210 10.93 8.33 20.28
CA ILE A 210 9.85 7.35 20.30
C ILE A 210 10.17 6.10 19.48
N VAL A 211 10.84 6.26 18.32
CA VAL A 211 11.25 5.14 17.47
C VAL A 211 12.37 4.34 18.14
N LYS A 212 13.36 5.04 18.73
CA LYS A 212 14.43 4.41 19.52
C LYS A 212 13.85 3.57 20.67
N TYR A 213 12.87 4.11 21.39
CA TYR A 213 12.21 3.41 22.49
C TYR A 213 11.59 2.09 22.04
N TYR A 214 10.73 2.10 21.02
CA TYR A 214 10.06 0.89 20.56
C TYR A 214 11.03 -0.14 19.97
N ARG A 215 12.04 0.30 19.21
CA ARG A 215 13.07 -0.59 18.67
C ARG A 215 13.94 -1.19 19.79
N SER A 216 14.30 -0.43 20.81
CA SER A 216 15.01 -0.96 21.98
C SER A 216 14.17 -1.95 22.77
N LYS A 217 12.87 -1.65 22.98
CA LYS A 217 11.92 -2.57 23.62
C LYS A 217 11.83 -3.89 22.85
N ALA A 218 11.65 -3.84 21.54
CA ALA A 218 11.58 -5.04 20.71
C ALA A 218 12.90 -5.84 20.74
N ALA A 219 14.05 -5.18 20.82
CA ALA A 219 15.35 -5.85 20.95
C ALA A 219 15.51 -6.58 22.29
N LEU A 220 15.04 -5.99 23.40
CA LEU A 220 15.02 -6.64 24.72
C LEU A 220 14.11 -7.86 24.73
N GLU A 221 12.99 -7.81 24.00
CA GLU A 221 12.07 -8.94 23.79
C GLU A 221 12.61 -9.97 22.77
N GLY A 222 13.86 -9.85 22.32
CA GLY A 222 14.55 -10.82 21.46
C GLY A 222 14.43 -10.58 19.95
N SER A 223 13.99 -9.40 19.51
CA SER A 223 13.91 -9.06 18.08
C SER A 223 15.29 -8.77 17.49
N LYS A 224 15.69 -9.55 16.48
CA LYS A 224 16.94 -9.33 15.73
C LYS A 224 16.78 -8.34 14.58
N THR A 225 15.55 -8.10 14.12
CA THR A 225 15.24 -7.34 12.90
C THR A 225 15.54 -5.85 13.02
N VAL A 226 15.58 -5.33 14.25
CA VAL A 226 15.82 -3.92 14.59
C VAL A 226 17.30 -3.59 14.87
N SER A 227 18.20 -4.57 14.82
CA SER A 227 19.61 -4.42 15.23
C SER A 227 20.36 -3.35 14.42
N ALA A 228 20.25 -3.41 13.08
CA ALA A 228 20.87 -2.43 12.19
C ALA A 228 20.28 -1.01 12.36
N ASP A 229 19.00 -0.93 12.72
CA ASP A 229 18.31 0.33 12.96
C ASP A 229 18.74 0.98 14.30
N LEU A 230 18.98 0.17 15.34
CA LEU A 230 19.54 0.63 16.61
C LEU A 230 21.00 1.08 16.45
N ALA A 231 21.79 0.35 15.67
CA ALA A 231 23.15 0.78 15.32
C ALA A 231 23.15 2.15 14.62
N ALA A 232 22.28 2.36 13.63
CA ALA A 232 22.14 3.65 12.95
C ALA A 232 21.63 4.77 13.88
N ALA A 233 20.95 4.42 14.97
CA ALA A 233 20.52 5.36 16.01
C ALA A 233 21.61 5.68 17.06
N GLY A 234 22.79 5.06 16.95
CA GLY A 234 23.91 5.19 17.89
C GLY A 234 23.78 4.32 19.16
N ILE A 235 22.96 3.28 19.12
CA ILE A 235 22.71 2.38 20.26
C ILE A 235 23.35 1.01 19.94
N GLN A 236 24.64 0.85 20.25
CA GLN A 236 25.37 -0.41 20.03
C GLN A 236 25.81 -1.12 21.33
N ASN A 237 25.90 -0.42 22.48
CA ASN A 237 26.65 -0.92 23.64
C ASN A 237 25.84 -1.33 24.88
N MET A 238 24.52 -1.03 24.97
CA MET A 238 23.72 -1.37 26.16
C MET A 238 22.98 -2.72 26.08
N THR A 239 22.86 -3.32 24.90
CA THR A 239 21.91 -4.42 24.67
C THR A 239 22.56 -5.81 24.68
N SER A 240 23.83 -5.97 24.32
CA SER A 240 24.45 -7.31 24.13
C SER A 240 24.60 -8.12 25.42
N GLN A 241 24.81 -7.50 26.59
CA GLN A 241 24.87 -8.20 27.88
C GLN A 241 23.50 -8.43 28.53
N GLN A 242 22.52 -7.56 28.27
CA GLN A 242 21.19 -7.62 28.91
C GLN A 242 20.20 -8.49 28.12
N VAL A 243 20.29 -8.48 26.78
CA VAL A 243 19.46 -9.32 25.88
C VAL A 243 19.74 -10.80 26.07
N GLY A 244 20.98 -11.20 26.39
CA GLY A 244 21.33 -12.60 26.63
C GLY A 244 20.71 -13.21 27.89
N PHE A 245 20.43 -12.39 28.91
CA PHE A 245 19.91 -12.84 30.20
C PHE A 245 18.37 -12.85 30.25
N GLU A 246 17.71 -11.84 29.68
CA GLU A 246 16.23 -11.72 29.66
C GLU A 246 15.57 -12.51 28.51
N ALA A 247 16.22 -12.65 27.34
CA ALA A 247 15.64 -13.42 26.23
C ALA A 247 15.50 -14.92 26.53
N ASN A 248 16.25 -15.44 27.50
CA ASN A 248 16.17 -16.84 27.94
C ASN A 248 14.93 -17.12 28.81
N GLN A 249 14.17 -16.09 29.23
CA GLN A 249 13.00 -16.24 30.11
C GLN A 249 11.65 -16.02 29.41
N GLN A 250 11.63 -15.59 28.14
CA GLN A 250 10.39 -15.25 27.45
C GLN A 250 10.08 -16.22 26.30
N GLU A 251 9.11 -17.11 26.52
CA GLU A 251 8.52 -17.93 25.46
C GLU A 251 7.93 -17.03 24.37
N ARG A 252 8.40 -17.19 23.12
CA ARG A 252 7.92 -16.52 21.92
C ARG A 252 7.06 -17.50 21.11
N LEU A 253 5.92 -17.05 20.61
CA LEU A 253 5.11 -17.84 19.68
C LEU A 253 5.86 -18.09 18.37
N SER A 254 5.77 -19.32 17.87
CA SER A 254 6.25 -19.65 16.52
C SER A 254 5.40 -18.94 15.47
N ASN A 255 5.98 -18.65 14.30
CA ASN A 255 5.25 -18.03 13.17
C ASN A 255 4.01 -18.86 12.77
N LYS A 256 4.06 -20.19 12.92
CA LYS A 256 2.92 -21.08 12.66
C LYS A 256 1.79 -20.88 13.68
N GLN A 257 2.10 -20.79 14.97
CA GLN A 257 1.10 -20.52 16.01
C GLN A 257 0.49 -19.13 15.82
N LEU A 258 1.33 -18.12 15.56
CA LEU A 258 0.88 -16.75 15.31
C LEU A 258 -0.04 -16.67 14.09
N PHE A 259 0.28 -17.41 13.02
CA PHE A 259 -0.57 -17.54 11.85
C PHE A 259 -1.93 -18.14 12.17
N ILE A 260 -1.96 -19.28 12.87
CA ILE A 260 -3.21 -19.96 13.23
C ILE A 260 -4.08 -19.08 14.13
N GLN A 261 -3.50 -18.36 15.09
CA GLN A 261 -4.24 -17.49 16.01
C GLN A 261 -4.81 -16.20 15.36
N ASN A 262 -4.27 -15.80 14.21
CA ASN A 262 -4.66 -14.56 13.52
C ASN A 262 -5.06 -14.80 12.06
N LEU A 263 -5.44 -16.05 11.75
CA LEU A 263 -5.89 -16.45 10.41
C LEU A 263 -7.14 -15.68 10.00
N ASP A 264 -8.02 -15.37 10.96
CA ASP A 264 -9.20 -14.54 10.78
C ASP A 264 -8.84 -13.15 10.24
N TYR A 265 -7.90 -12.44 10.86
CA TYR A 265 -7.46 -11.13 10.38
C TYR A 265 -6.78 -11.17 9.01
N ALA A 266 -5.95 -12.20 8.76
CA ALA A 266 -5.31 -12.38 7.46
C ALA A 266 -6.34 -12.70 6.36
N ALA A 267 -7.34 -13.54 6.68
CA ALA A 267 -8.45 -13.86 5.79
C ALA A 267 -9.34 -12.64 5.53
N ASP A 268 -9.60 -11.82 6.55
CA ASP A 268 -10.35 -10.57 6.39
C ASP A 268 -9.63 -9.64 5.40
N LEU A 269 -8.33 -9.39 5.58
CA LEU A 269 -7.55 -8.57 4.65
C LEU A 269 -7.53 -9.16 3.24
N PHE A 270 -7.41 -10.48 3.12
CA PHE A 270 -7.49 -11.18 1.84
C PHE A 270 -8.83 -10.88 1.17
N LEU A 271 -9.95 -11.18 1.83
CA LEU A 271 -11.31 -11.01 1.30
C LEU A 271 -11.62 -9.55 0.97
N ILE A 272 -11.17 -8.61 1.81
CA ILE A 272 -11.32 -7.17 1.59
C ILE A 272 -10.71 -6.76 0.25
N HIS A 273 -9.49 -7.21 -0.03
CA HIS A 273 -8.75 -6.82 -1.23
C HIS A 273 -9.15 -7.64 -2.46
N VAL A 274 -9.55 -8.90 -2.30
CA VAL A 274 -10.14 -9.71 -3.36
C VAL A 274 -11.37 -9.01 -3.93
N LEU A 275 -12.32 -8.65 -3.06
CA LEU A 275 -13.54 -7.98 -3.50
C LEU A 275 -13.23 -6.64 -4.18
N THR A 276 -12.44 -5.80 -3.52
CA THR A 276 -12.15 -4.46 -4.05
C THR A 276 -11.49 -4.52 -5.42
N LEU A 277 -10.47 -5.37 -5.59
CA LEU A 277 -9.73 -5.44 -6.84
C LEU A 277 -10.41 -6.31 -7.90
N SER A 278 -11.39 -7.12 -7.53
CA SER A 278 -12.29 -7.74 -8.50
C SER A 278 -13.27 -6.76 -9.14
N ILE A 279 -13.44 -5.55 -8.59
CA ILE A 279 -14.36 -4.53 -9.11
C ILE A 279 -13.57 -3.34 -9.67
N VAL A 280 -12.56 -2.85 -8.95
CA VAL A 280 -11.79 -1.67 -9.35
C VAL A 280 -10.37 -2.10 -9.70
N PRO A 281 -9.86 -1.78 -10.90
CA PRO A 281 -10.45 -0.88 -11.89
C PRO A 281 -11.29 -1.55 -13.00
N GLY A 282 -11.17 -2.85 -13.27
CA GLY A 282 -11.65 -3.47 -14.53
C GLY A 282 -13.13 -3.25 -14.84
N PHE A 283 -14.02 -3.62 -13.91
CA PHE A 283 -15.47 -3.43 -14.06
C PHE A 283 -15.83 -1.97 -14.39
N LEU A 284 -15.14 -0.99 -13.78
CA LEU A 284 -15.41 0.43 -14.03
C LEU A 284 -14.98 0.90 -15.42
N TYR A 285 -13.98 0.25 -16.02
CA TYR A 285 -13.52 0.59 -17.38
C TYR A 285 -14.41 0.01 -18.46
N GLU A 286 -15.08 -1.11 -18.21
CA GLU A 286 -15.65 -1.96 -19.26
C GLU A 286 -17.18 -1.97 -19.27
N ASP A 287 -17.83 -1.98 -18.10
CA ASP A 287 -19.21 -2.49 -18.00
C ASP A 287 -20.23 -1.43 -17.54
N THR A 288 -19.97 -0.16 -17.84
CA THR A 288 -20.79 0.94 -17.32
C THR A 288 -21.72 1.57 -18.37
N GLY A 289 -21.45 1.37 -19.66
CA GLY A 289 -22.31 1.87 -20.75
C GLY A 289 -22.09 3.35 -21.10
N SER A 290 -23.09 3.99 -21.72
CA SER A 290 -22.99 5.39 -22.15
C SER A 290 -23.36 6.37 -21.03
N HIS A 291 -22.45 7.30 -20.69
CA HIS A 291 -22.65 8.25 -19.60
C HIS A 291 -22.49 9.70 -20.03
N LYS A 292 -23.17 10.63 -19.33
CA LYS A 292 -23.09 12.08 -19.59
C LYS A 292 -21.68 12.64 -19.37
N LEU A 293 -20.89 12.02 -18.49
CA LEU A 293 -19.51 12.41 -18.20
C LEU A 293 -18.51 12.00 -19.30
N GLY A 294 -18.90 11.19 -20.28
CA GLY A 294 -18.05 10.79 -21.40
C GLY A 294 -16.67 10.28 -20.95
N THR A 295 -15.60 10.80 -21.54
CA THR A 295 -14.21 10.40 -21.22
C THR A 295 -13.75 10.79 -19.81
N TRP A 296 -14.54 11.59 -19.06
CA TRP A 296 -14.26 11.95 -17.67
C TRP A 296 -14.85 10.95 -16.68
N TYR A 297 -15.77 10.10 -17.11
CA TYR A 297 -16.52 9.23 -16.22
C TYR A 297 -15.62 8.30 -15.39
N GLN A 298 -14.77 7.50 -16.05
CA GLN A 298 -13.84 6.58 -15.39
C GLN A 298 -12.88 7.32 -14.44
N LEU A 299 -12.39 8.48 -14.87
CA LEU A 299 -11.49 9.30 -14.08
C LEU A 299 -12.17 9.83 -12.81
N VAL A 300 -13.44 10.23 -12.90
CA VAL A 300 -14.26 10.63 -11.75
C VAL A 300 -14.48 9.45 -10.81
N LEU A 301 -14.83 8.26 -11.32
CA LEU A 301 -15.03 7.08 -10.48
C LEU A 301 -13.77 6.70 -9.69
N ILE A 302 -12.62 6.62 -10.36
CA ILE A 302 -11.33 6.30 -9.71
C ILE A 302 -10.95 7.38 -8.69
N THR A 303 -11.19 8.65 -9.01
CA THR A 303 -10.97 9.75 -8.07
C THR A 303 -11.85 9.61 -6.83
N MET A 304 -13.14 9.32 -7.02
CA MET A 304 -14.09 9.16 -5.92
C MET A 304 -13.76 7.95 -5.04
N TYR A 305 -13.35 6.82 -5.64
CA TYR A 305 -12.79 5.69 -4.91
C TYR A 305 -11.60 6.13 -4.04
N ASN A 306 -10.59 6.75 -4.64
CA ASN A 306 -9.35 7.10 -3.96
C ASN A 306 -9.52 8.17 -2.87
N ILE A 307 -10.40 9.15 -3.07
CA ILE A 307 -10.71 10.17 -2.05
C ILE A 307 -11.41 9.53 -0.85
N PHE A 308 -12.45 8.73 -1.07
CA PHE A 308 -13.15 8.07 0.04
C PHE A 308 -12.29 7.01 0.71
N HIS A 309 -11.41 6.35 -0.05
CA HIS A 309 -10.40 5.45 0.48
C HIS A 309 -9.44 6.19 1.41
N LEU A 310 -8.97 7.38 1.05
CA LEU A 310 -8.15 8.22 1.94
C LEU A 310 -8.91 8.65 3.18
N ILE A 311 -10.13 9.21 3.04
CA ILE A 311 -10.97 9.65 4.16
C ILE A 311 -11.17 8.51 5.17
N SER A 312 -11.39 7.30 4.67
CA SER A 312 -11.64 6.13 5.51
C SER A 312 -10.51 5.80 6.48
N THR A 313 -9.26 6.11 6.13
CA THR A 313 -8.11 5.82 6.98
C THR A 313 -8.08 6.65 8.26
N TYR A 314 -8.82 7.76 8.30
CA TYR A 314 -8.93 8.64 9.46
C TYR A 314 -10.16 8.36 10.33
N ILE A 315 -11.17 7.62 9.82
CA ILE A 315 -12.37 7.27 10.59
C ILE A 315 -12.03 6.56 11.91
N PRO A 316 -11.09 5.59 11.95
CA PRO A 316 -10.71 4.91 13.21
C PRO A 316 -10.07 5.82 14.27
N LEU A 317 -9.69 7.07 13.95
CA LEU A 317 -9.23 8.04 14.97
C LEU A 317 -10.39 8.49 15.88
N ILE A 318 -11.63 8.41 15.40
CA ILE A 318 -12.82 8.69 16.17
C ILE A 318 -13.14 7.41 16.95
N LYS A 319 -12.83 7.38 18.26
CA LYS A 319 -12.91 6.17 19.09
C LYS A 319 -14.25 5.43 19.01
N CYS A 320 -15.38 6.13 18.95
CA CYS A 320 -16.70 5.50 18.85
C CYS A 320 -16.98 4.83 17.50
N LEU A 321 -16.23 5.19 16.45
CA LEU A 321 -16.34 4.61 15.12
C LEU A 321 -15.25 3.56 14.86
N LYS A 322 -14.30 3.33 15.77
CA LYS A 322 -13.25 2.34 15.58
C LYS A 322 -13.80 0.92 15.83
N LEU A 323 -13.67 0.05 14.83
CA LEU A 323 -14.10 -1.34 14.95
C LEU A 323 -12.97 -2.22 15.49
N GLU A 324 -13.11 -2.65 16.75
CA GLU A 324 -12.08 -3.47 17.42
C GLU A 324 -12.51 -4.94 17.62
N SER A 325 -13.80 -5.23 17.49
CA SER A 325 -14.31 -6.59 17.69
C SER A 325 -14.00 -7.48 16.48
N ARG A 326 -13.23 -8.55 16.70
CA ARG A 326 -12.94 -9.62 15.70
C ARG A 326 -14.19 -10.09 14.95
N LYS A 327 -15.26 -10.42 15.69
CA LYS A 327 -16.52 -10.88 15.09
C LYS A 327 -17.16 -9.83 14.20
N ARG A 328 -17.13 -8.55 14.62
CA ARG A 328 -17.72 -7.47 13.82
C ARG A 328 -16.88 -7.16 12.58
N LEU A 329 -15.56 -7.27 12.66
CA LEU A 329 -14.67 -7.13 11.50
C LEU A 329 -14.98 -8.19 10.45
N LEU A 330 -15.09 -9.46 10.85
CA LEU A 330 -15.48 -10.55 9.95
C LEU A 330 -16.85 -10.32 9.31
N ILE A 331 -17.87 -9.96 10.11
CA ILE A 331 -19.23 -9.68 9.60
C ILE A 331 -19.19 -8.51 8.62
N ALA A 332 -18.48 -7.43 8.95
CA ALA A 332 -18.35 -6.27 8.07
C ALA A 332 -17.65 -6.66 6.76
N THR A 333 -16.57 -7.43 6.81
CA THR A 333 -15.85 -7.92 5.64
C THR A 333 -16.75 -8.77 4.74
N LEU A 334 -17.46 -9.75 5.32
CA LEU A 334 -18.37 -10.62 4.55
C LEU A 334 -19.54 -9.84 3.96
N SER A 335 -20.08 -8.85 4.68
CA SER A 335 -21.18 -8.01 4.19
C SER A 335 -20.81 -7.21 2.93
N ARG A 336 -19.52 -6.91 2.72
CA ARG A 336 -19.06 -6.19 1.52
C ARG A 336 -19.32 -6.99 0.24
N PHE A 337 -19.43 -8.31 0.28
CA PHE A 337 -19.75 -9.11 -0.92
C PHE A 337 -21.14 -8.81 -1.49
N LEU A 338 -22.04 -8.18 -0.71
CA LEU A 338 -23.30 -7.63 -1.23
C LEU A 338 -23.08 -6.48 -2.24
N LEU A 339 -21.86 -5.92 -2.31
CA LEU A 339 -21.51 -4.93 -3.32
C LEU A 339 -21.44 -5.54 -4.71
N ILE A 340 -21.06 -6.81 -4.88
CA ILE A 340 -21.00 -7.46 -6.21
C ILE A 340 -22.35 -7.39 -6.93
N PRO A 341 -23.46 -7.89 -6.37
CA PRO A 341 -24.76 -7.74 -7.01
C PRO A 341 -25.20 -6.28 -7.10
N ALA A 342 -24.88 -5.42 -6.11
CA ALA A 342 -25.22 -4.00 -6.19
C ALA A 342 -24.56 -3.28 -7.38
N PHE A 343 -23.28 -3.57 -7.65
CA PHE A 343 -22.56 -3.06 -8.82
C PHE A 343 -23.17 -3.57 -10.12
N TYR A 344 -23.46 -4.87 -10.21
CA TYR A 344 -24.12 -5.47 -11.38
C TYR A 344 -25.49 -4.84 -11.67
N PHE A 345 -26.37 -4.74 -10.66
CA PHE A 345 -27.68 -4.09 -10.82
C PHE A 345 -27.54 -2.61 -11.20
N THR A 346 -26.57 -1.90 -10.62
CA THR A 346 -26.35 -0.48 -10.91
C THR A 346 -25.80 -0.25 -12.31
N ALA A 347 -24.97 -1.14 -12.85
CA ALA A 347 -24.52 -1.06 -14.23
C ALA A 347 -25.69 -1.23 -15.22
N LYS A 348 -26.61 -2.16 -14.95
CA LYS A 348 -27.71 -2.47 -15.86
C LYS A 348 -28.90 -1.51 -15.76
N TYR A 349 -29.24 -1.05 -14.55
CA TYR A 349 -30.46 -0.30 -14.27
C TYR A 349 -30.21 1.05 -13.59
N GLY A 350 -29.01 1.26 -13.05
CA GLY A 350 -28.65 2.46 -12.31
C GLY A 350 -28.11 3.58 -13.20
N GLY A 351 -28.18 4.80 -12.69
CA GLY A 351 -27.54 5.97 -13.30
C GLY A 351 -26.11 6.19 -12.80
N GLN A 352 -25.38 7.07 -13.49
CA GLN A 352 -24.00 7.46 -13.14
C GLN A 352 -23.81 7.89 -11.67
N GLY A 353 -24.82 8.53 -11.06
CA GLY A 353 -24.76 8.96 -9.66
C GLY A 353 -24.74 7.79 -8.67
N TRP A 354 -25.50 6.72 -8.95
CA TRP A 354 -25.51 5.51 -8.12
C TRP A 354 -24.18 4.77 -8.23
N MET A 355 -23.58 4.71 -9.42
CA MET A 355 -22.26 4.11 -9.60
C MET A 355 -21.19 4.88 -8.82
N ILE A 356 -21.20 6.22 -8.90
CA ILE A 356 -20.29 7.07 -8.09
C ILE A 356 -20.46 6.77 -6.59
N LEU A 357 -21.69 6.66 -6.10
CA LEU A 357 -21.97 6.35 -4.69
C LEU A 357 -21.42 4.99 -4.27
N LEU A 358 -21.65 3.94 -5.08
CA LEU A 358 -21.14 2.60 -4.79
C LEU A 358 -19.62 2.55 -4.79
N VAL A 359 -18.97 3.21 -5.75
CA VAL A 359 -17.51 3.29 -5.84
C VAL A 359 -16.92 4.06 -4.63
N SER A 360 -17.55 5.17 -4.23
CA SER A 360 -17.19 5.89 -3.01
C SER A 360 -17.32 5.00 -1.77
N PHE A 361 -18.42 4.27 -1.63
CA PHE A 361 -18.65 3.36 -0.50
C PHE A 361 -17.67 2.17 -0.50
N LEU A 362 -17.32 1.65 -1.67
CA LEU A 362 -16.29 0.61 -1.81
C LEU A 362 -14.93 1.11 -1.31
N GLY A 363 -14.52 2.32 -1.72
CA GLY A 363 -13.29 2.96 -1.22
C GLY A 363 -13.33 3.20 0.28
N LEU A 364 -14.46 3.72 0.78
CA LEU A 364 -14.68 4.00 2.20
C LEU A 364 -14.53 2.73 3.06
N THR A 365 -15.19 1.65 2.67
CA THR A 365 -15.13 0.38 3.42
C THR A 365 -13.78 -0.32 3.30
N ASN A 366 -13.09 -0.18 2.15
CA ASN A 366 -11.78 -0.80 1.93
C ASN A 366 -10.73 -0.30 2.92
N GLY A 367 -10.52 1.02 3.01
CA GLY A 367 -9.48 1.57 3.89
C GLY A 367 -9.87 1.54 5.35
N TYR A 368 -11.15 1.75 5.67
CA TYR A 368 -11.64 1.69 7.06
C TYR A 368 -11.35 0.33 7.70
N LEU A 369 -11.79 -0.76 7.07
CA LEU A 369 -11.58 -2.11 7.61
C LEU A 369 -10.09 -2.48 7.61
N THR A 370 -9.34 -2.13 6.57
CA THR A 370 -7.90 -2.38 6.50
C THR A 370 -7.16 -1.73 7.68
N VAL A 371 -7.43 -0.45 7.97
CA VAL A 371 -6.82 0.25 9.11
C VAL A 371 -7.26 -0.35 10.44
N CYS A 372 -8.54 -0.70 10.61
CA CYS A 372 -8.99 -1.37 11.82
C CYS A 372 -8.24 -2.69 12.07
N ILE A 373 -8.06 -3.52 11.04
CA ILE A 373 -7.34 -4.80 11.19
C ILE A 373 -5.87 -4.57 11.56
N TYR A 374 -5.16 -3.71 10.82
CA TYR A 374 -3.74 -3.45 11.08
C TYR A 374 -3.47 -2.79 12.45
N THR A 375 -4.42 -2.02 12.98
CA THR A 375 -4.28 -1.36 14.28
C THR A 375 -4.68 -2.24 15.46
N VAL A 376 -5.53 -3.25 15.25
CA VAL A 376 -6.06 -4.11 16.31
C VAL A 376 -5.31 -5.43 16.40
N ALA A 377 -4.97 -6.05 15.27
CA ALA A 377 -4.37 -7.39 15.25
C ALA A 377 -3.05 -7.51 16.05
N PRO A 378 -2.11 -6.54 16.01
CA PRO A 378 -0.87 -6.61 16.78
C PRO A 378 -1.04 -6.38 18.31
N ILE A 379 -2.21 -5.97 18.79
CA ILE A 379 -2.41 -5.67 20.21
C ILE A 379 -2.32 -6.97 21.03
N GLY A 380 -1.55 -6.93 22.12
CA GLY A 380 -1.39 -8.05 23.05
C GLY A 380 -0.21 -8.99 22.75
N TYR A 381 0.50 -8.77 21.64
CA TYR A 381 1.70 -9.53 21.27
C TYR A 381 3.00 -8.80 21.66
N LYS A 382 4.11 -9.54 21.77
CA LYS A 382 5.45 -8.97 21.97
C LYS A 382 5.98 -8.35 20.68
N GLY A 383 6.94 -7.44 20.76
CA GLY A 383 7.54 -6.74 19.61
C GLY A 383 7.97 -7.65 18.46
N PRO A 384 8.69 -8.76 18.67
CA PRO A 384 9.03 -9.70 17.59
C PRO A 384 7.81 -10.38 16.95
N GLU A 385 6.77 -10.65 17.74
CA GLU A 385 5.51 -11.25 17.27
C GLU A 385 4.67 -10.21 16.51
N GLN A 386 4.63 -8.96 16.99
CA GLN A 386 4.00 -7.83 16.30
C GLN A 386 4.64 -7.58 14.94
N ASN A 387 5.97 -7.67 14.84
CA ASN A 387 6.70 -7.56 13.57
C ASN A 387 6.29 -8.68 12.59
N ALA A 388 6.29 -9.92 13.07
CA ALA A 388 5.91 -11.09 12.28
C ALA A 388 4.44 -11.02 11.85
N LEU A 389 3.54 -10.57 12.73
CA LEU A 389 2.13 -10.41 12.44
C LEU A 389 1.88 -9.31 11.40
N GLY A 390 2.55 -8.15 11.51
CA GLY A 390 2.46 -7.09 10.49
C GLY A 390 2.90 -7.58 9.11
N ASN A 391 3.93 -8.42 9.05
CA ASN A 391 4.37 -9.07 7.81
C ASN A 391 3.34 -10.07 7.26
N LEU A 392 2.73 -10.86 8.15
CA LEU A 392 1.70 -11.83 7.79
C LEU A 392 0.43 -11.15 7.26
N LEU A 393 0.00 -10.06 7.89
CA LEU A 393 -1.13 -9.26 7.43
C LEU A 393 -0.86 -8.69 6.03
N SER A 394 0.38 -8.24 5.78
CA SER A 394 0.81 -7.82 4.44
C SER A 394 0.80 -8.96 3.42
N LEU A 395 1.08 -10.21 3.82
CA LEU A 395 0.89 -11.36 2.95
C LEU A 395 -0.59 -11.55 2.59
N GLY A 396 -1.50 -11.52 3.58
CA GLY A 396 -2.94 -11.62 3.35
C GLY A 396 -3.46 -10.55 2.39
N LEU A 397 -3.03 -9.30 2.58
CA LEU A 397 -3.31 -8.17 1.69
C LEU A 397 -2.79 -8.42 0.26
N MET A 398 -1.52 -8.82 0.10
CA MET A 398 -0.91 -9.02 -1.23
C MET A 398 -1.50 -10.23 -1.97
N SER A 399 -1.82 -11.30 -1.26
CA SER A 399 -2.56 -12.44 -1.79
C SER A 399 -3.96 -12.04 -2.24
N GLY A 400 -4.65 -11.18 -1.47
CA GLY A 400 -5.98 -10.69 -1.81
C GLY A 400 -5.96 -9.80 -3.04
N ILE A 401 -4.98 -8.90 -3.16
CA ILE A 401 -4.75 -8.10 -4.36
C ILE A 401 -4.52 -9.00 -5.57
N PHE A 402 -3.67 -10.03 -5.47
CA PHE A 402 -3.40 -10.95 -6.58
C PHE A 402 -4.65 -11.71 -7.04
N ALA A 403 -5.39 -12.30 -6.10
CA ALA A 403 -6.62 -13.02 -6.41
C ALA A 403 -7.71 -12.07 -6.95
N GLY A 404 -7.86 -10.87 -6.37
CA GLY A 404 -8.82 -9.87 -6.86
C GLY A 404 -8.52 -9.43 -8.29
N VAL A 405 -7.26 -9.13 -8.61
CA VAL A 405 -6.83 -8.80 -9.99
C VAL A 405 -7.10 -9.95 -10.96
N ALA A 406 -6.95 -11.20 -10.54
CA ALA A 406 -7.27 -12.35 -11.39
C ALA A 406 -8.80 -12.49 -11.60
N LEU A 407 -9.61 -12.25 -10.56
CA LEU A 407 -11.06 -12.31 -10.63
C LEU A 407 -11.68 -11.13 -11.38
N ASP A 408 -11.01 -9.98 -11.45
CA ASP A 408 -11.42 -8.82 -12.26
C ASP A 408 -11.68 -9.23 -13.72
N TRP A 409 -10.94 -10.21 -14.24
CA TRP A 409 -11.13 -10.75 -15.58
C TRP A 409 -12.43 -11.51 -15.76
N LEU A 410 -13.08 -11.96 -14.69
CA LEU A 410 -14.37 -12.65 -14.82
C LEU A 410 -15.46 -11.69 -15.34
N TRP A 411 -15.34 -10.39 -15.10
CA TRP A 411 -16.26 -9.39 -15.68
C TRP A 411 -16.12 -9.26 -17.19
N LEU A 412 -14.97 -9.64 -17.76
CA LEU A 412 -14.77 -9.70 -19.20
C LEU A 412 -15.47 -10.90 -19.84
N ILE A 413 -15.68 -11.97 -19.08
CA ILE A 413 -16.26 -13.24 -19.57
C ILE A 413 -17.78 -13.06 -19.70
N GLY A 414 -18.20 -12.49 -20.83
CA GLY A 414 -19.60 -12.21 -21.14
C GLY A 414 -19.79 -11.08 -22.16
N ASN A 415 -18.80 -10.19 -22.29
CA ASN A 415 -18.80 -9.14 -23.30
C ASN A 415 -18.21 -9.66 -24.62
N SER A 416 -19.04 -10.34 -25.41
CA SER A 416 -18.68 -10.96 -26.69
C SER A 416 -18.36 -9.96 -27.83
N GLU A 417 -18.38 -8.65 -27.58
CA GLU A 417 -18.24 -7.64 -28.64
C GLU A 417 -16.87 -6.93 -28.71
N ASN A 418 -15.93 -7.13 -27.78
CA ASN A 418 -14.67 -6.38 -27.78
C ASN A 418 -13.44 -7.21 -27.37
N PHE A 419 -13.11 -8.23 -28.16
CA PHE A 419 -11.76 -8.83 -28.17
C PHE A 419 -11.09 -8.65 -29.53
#